data_AF-A0A1H8FHA3-F1
#
_entry.id   AF-A0A1H8FHA3-F1
#
_cell.length_a   1.000
_cell.length_b   1.000
_cell.length_c   1.000
_cell.angle_alpha   90.00
_cell.angle_beta   90.00
_cell.angle_gamma   90.00
#
_symmetry.space_group_name_H-M   'P 1'
#
loop_
_entity.id
_entity.type
_entity.pdbx_description
1 polymer ?
#
loop_
_entity_poly.entity_id
_entity_poly.type
_entity_poly.pdbx_seq_one_letter_code
_entity_poly.pdbx_strand_id
1 'polypeptide(L)'
;MPAESLGTLVGEDVQSLIQKLGAPARKDSSAYGYTWFIYNFDLNHYVQAGVLNNKVVTLYAIGNAVNTAPFKIGLSIDQYHKINSIQAQVPINIKDNSYQFELTEEDILYRPLINVGDIHAQLYIDRFTGNLSSVRFIDGETLVKHQPYEMIYRGEIIKPQEIQDSEWRKIEVGAELQILDITNVIRTRHKRVRLHWDESTAEVAYAHSKEMKEANYFAHISEKYGSLSDRLDAGNVFYQLAGENIAAHYTDAPAVVEGWLNSKGHRESLLNVEFTHLGVGVYNKYYTQNFIK
;
A
#
# COMPACT_ATOMS: atom_id res chain seq x y z
N MET A 1 14.20 -19.05 -3.86
CA MET A 1 13.33 -18.28 -4.79
C MET A 1 13.86 -18.47 -6.22
N PRO A 2 13.01 -18.54 -7.27
CA PRO A 2 13.49 -18.59 -8.65
C PRO A 2 14.26 -17.31 -9.04
N ALA A 3 15.33 -17.45 -9.83
CA ALA A 3 16.24 -16.34 -10.18
C ALA A 3 15.54 -15.16 -10.89
N GLU A 4 14.47 -15.44 -11.63
CA GLU A 4 13.71 -14.42 -12.38
C GLU A 4 12.64 -13.70 -11.56
N SER A 5 12.37 -14.14 -10.34
CA SER A 5 11.38 -13.50 -9.47
C SER A 5 11.83 -12.10 -9.08
N LEU A 6 10.91 -11.14 -9.05
CA LEU A 6 11.20 -9.79 -8.59
C LEU A 6 11.65 -9.73 -7.13
N GLY A 7 11.30 -10.73 -6.32
CA GLY A 7 11.76 -10.80 -4.94
C GLY A 7 13.28 -10.95 -4.81
N THR A 8 13.98 -11.44 -5.85
CA THR A 8 15.45 -11.54 -5.85
C THR A 8 16.14 -10.17 -5.89
N LEU A 9 15.42 -9.11 -6.25
CA LEU A 9 15.95 -7.76 -6.25
C LEU A 9 16.08 -7.17 -4.83
N VAL A 10 15.37 -7.69 -3.83
CA VAL A 10 15.51 -7.21 -2.45
C VAL A 10 16.87 -7.65 -1.91
N GLY A 11 17.67 -6.69 -1.44
CA GLY A 11 19.07 -6.86 -1.04
C GLY A 11 20.09 -6.43 -2.10
N GLU A 12 19.67 -6.40 -3.38
CA GLU A 12 20.49 -5.96 -4.50
C GLU A 12 20.64 -4.43 -4.55
N ASP A 13 21.62 -3.97 -5.31
CA ASP A 13 21.84 -2.54 -5.53
C ASP A 13 20.84 -1.92 -6.53
N VAL A 14 20.73 -0.59 -6.50
CA VAL A 14 19.81 0.15 -7.37
C VAL A 14 20.14 0.00 -8.87
N GLN A 15 21.39 -0.28 -9.24
CA GLN A 15 21.78 -0.47 -10.64
C GLN A 15 21.24 -1.81 -11.15
N SER A 16 21.30 -2.86 -10.33
CA SER A 16 20.64 -4.14 -10.64
C SER A 16 19.13 -3.99 -10.82
N LEU A 17 18.48 -3.18 -9.97
CA LEU A 17 17.06 -2.82 -10.13
C LEU A 17 16.81 -2.12 -11.48
N ILE A 18 17.59 -1.08 -11.80
CA ILE A 18 17.44 -0.30 -13.03
C ILE A 18 17.76 -1.15 -14.27
N GLN A 19 18.73 -2.06 -14.20
CA GLN A 19 19.05 -2.97 -15.28
C GLN A 19 17.88 -3.93 -15.56
N LYS A 20 17.19 -4.38 -14.51
CA LYS A 20 16.07 -5.32 -14.61
C LYS A 20 14.77 -4.67 -15.05
N LEU A 21 14.44 -3.49 -14.51
CA LEU A 21 13.13 -2.83 -14.69
C LEU A 21 13.17 -1.54 -15.53
N GLY A 22 14.36 -1.05 -15.89
CA GLY A 22 14.55 0.26 -16.52
C GLY A 22 14.58 1.40 -15.50
N ALA A 23 14.50 2.63 -15.98
CA ALA A 23 14.37 3.80 -15.12
C ALA A 23 12.95 3.88 -14.53
N PRO A 24 12.79 4.28 -13.25
CA PRO A 24 11.47 4.47 -12.67
C PRO A 24 10.75 5.65 -13.33
N ALA A 25 9.43 5.58 -13.41
CA ALA A 25 8.58 6.68 -13.88
C ALA A 25 8.56 7.84 -12.88
N ARG A 26 8.59 7.52 -11.58
CA ARG A 26 8.50 8.49 -10.49
C ARG A 26 9.34 8.02 -9.29
N LYS A 27 9.80 8.96 -8.48
CA LYS A 27 10.44 8.70 -7.19
C LYS A 27 9.66 9.40 -6.08
N ASP A 28 9.16 8.63 -5.13
CA ASP A 28 8.32 9.14 -4.04
C ASP A 28 9.02 8.92 -2.69
N SER A 29 9.00 9.91 -1.81
CA SER A 29 9.54 9.75 -0.44
C SER A 29 8.66 8.79 0.38
N SER A 30 9.26 8.00 1.27
CA SER A 30 8.52 7.16 2.23
C SER A 30 8.70 7.64 3.66
N ALA A 31 7.78 7.23 4.53
CA ALA A 31 7.88 7.45 5.97
C ALA A 31 8.92 6.55 6.69
N TYR A 32 9.71 5.78 5.94
CA TYR A 32 10.59 4.74 6.46
C TYR A 32 12.05 4.93 6.02
N GLY A 33 12.38 6.13 5.53
CA GLY A 33 13.75 6.53 5.14
C GLY A 33 14.18 6.08 3.75
N TYR A 34 13.51 5.09 3.15
CA TYR A 34 13.76 4.70 1.76
C TYR A 34 12.96 5.57 0.78
N THR A 35 13.40 5.64 -0.47
CA THR A 35 12.66 6.29 -1.57
C THR A 35 11.99 5.21 -2.42
N TRP A 36 10.70 5.36 -2.68
CA TRP A 36 9.99 4.51 -3.64
C TRP A 36 10.40 4.85 -5.07
N PHE A 37 10.77 3.85 -5.83
CA PHE A 37 10.96 3.89 -7.27
C PHE A 37 9.71 3.27 -7.91
N ILE A 38 8.89 4.09 -8.57
CA ILE A 38 7.59 3.69 -9.11
C ILE A 38 7.72 3.29 -10.58
N TYR A 39 7.22 2.10 -10.93
CA TYR A 39 7.19 1.57 -12.29
C TYR A 39 5.73 1.39 -12.72
N ASN A 40 5.08 2.48 -13.15
CA ASN A 40 3.65 2.53 -13.45
C ASN A 40 3.32 2.79 -14.94
N PHE A 41 4.30 2.61 -15.84
CA PHE A 41 4.11 2.80 -17.29
C PHE A 41 3.04 1.88 -17.90
N ASP A 42 2.87 0.68 -17.33
CA ASP A 42 1.82 -0.28 -17.66
C ASP A 42 1.25 -0.86 -16.36
N LEU A 43 -0.07 -0.79 -16.20
CA LEU A 43 -0.76 -1.29 -15.01
C LEU A 43 -0.66 -2.81 -14.84
N ASN A 44 -0.50 -3.58 -15.94
CA ASN A 44 -0.27 -5.02 -15.84
C ASN A 44 1.12 -5.36 -15.29
N HIS A 45 2.05 -4.40 -15.37
CA HIS A 45 3.42 -4.54 -14.89
C HIS A 45 3.74 -3.61 -13.71
N TYR A 46 2.72 -3.08 -13.02
CA TYR A 46 2.93 -2.14 -11.92
C TYR A 46 3.73 -2.78 -10.78
N VAL A 47 4.84 -2.12 -10.42
CA VAL A 47 5.72 -2.43 -9.30
C VAL A 47 6.21 -1.13 -8.66
N GLN A 48 6.45 -1.13 -7.35
CA GLN A 48 7.23 -0.09 -6.68
C GLN A 48 8.32 -0.72 -5.80
N ALA A 49 9.53 -0.20 -5.88
CA ALA A 49 10.69 -0.69 -5.13
C ALA A 49 11.20 0.38 -4.16
N GLY A 50 11.33 0.06 -2.88
CA GLY A 50 11.91 0.94 -1.87
C GLY A 50 13.43 0.84 -1.89
N VAL A 51 14.11 1.97 -2.12
CA VAL A 51 15.58 2.05 -2.21
C VAL A 51 16.11 2.88 -1.04
N LEU A 52 17.00 2.29 -0.23
CA LEU A 52 17.70 2.92 0.88
C LEU A 52 19.19 2.72 0.71
N ASN A 53 19.99 3.79 0.80
CA ASN A 53 21.46 3.72 0.72
C ASN A 53 21.96 2.88 -0.48
N ASN A 54 21.38 3.13 -1.66
CA ASN A 54 21.68 2.43 -2.92
C ASN A 54 21.30 0.94 -2.96
N LYS A 55 20.53 0.43 -1.99
CA LYS A 55 20.03 -0.95 -1.94
C LYS A 55 18.50 -1.01 -1.97
N VAL A 56 17.95 -2.02 -2.61
CA VAL A 56 16.51 -2.32 -2.56
C VAL A 56 16.19 -3.01 -1.25
N VAL A 57 15.31 -2.42 -0.46
CA VAL A 57 14.93 -2.93 0.88
C VAL A 57 13.50 -3.48 0.93
N THR A 58 12.66 -3.08 -0.04
CA THR A 58 11.32 -3.65 -0.23
C THR A 58 10.90 -3.52 -1.69
N LEU A 59 10.01 -4.41 -2.15
CA LEU A 59 9.41 -4.38 -3.47
C LEU A 59 7.94 -4.81 -3.36
N TYR A 60 7.02 -3.93 -3.74
CA TYR A 60 5.59 -4.21 -3.84
C TYR A 60 5.19 -4.41 -5.30
N ALA A 61 4.48 -5.50 -5.59
CA ALA A 61 4.03 -5.86 -6.93
C ALA A 61 2.53 -6.20 -6.92
N ILE A 62 1.77 -5.55 -7.79
CA ILE A 62 0.32 -5.79 -7.99
C ILE A 62 -0.04 -6.04 -9.47
N GLY A 63 0.85 -5.68 -10.40
CA GLY A 63 0.68 -6.01 -11.81
C GLY A 63 0.52 -7.52 -12.03
N ASN A 64 -0.51 -7.94 -12.76
CA ASN A 64 -0.82 -9.36 -12.97
C ASN A 64 0.14 -10.08 -13.94
N ALA A 65 0.98 -9.35 -14.67
CA ALA A 65 1.96 -9.88 -15.61
C ALA A 65 3.39 -9.90 -15.04
N VAL A 66 3.60 -9.43 -13.81
CA VAL A 66 4.92 -9.43 -13.17
C VAL A 66 5.30 -10.80 -12.61
N ASN A 67 6.60 -11.10 -12.57
CA ASN A 67 7.09 -12.37 -12.04
C ASN A 67 7.32 -12.29 -10.52
N THR A 68 6.35 -12.78 -9.73
CA THR A 68 6.44 -12.86 -8.26
C THR A 68 6.74 -14.27 -7.75
N ALA A 69 7.30 -15.15 -8.59
CA ALA A 69 7.46 -16.56 -8.26
C ALA A 69 8.16 -16.78 -6.89
N PRO A 70 7.73 -17.77 -6.08
CA PRO A 70 6.76 -18.83 -6.41
C PRO A 70 5.29 -18.38 -6.37
N PHE A 71 5.02 -17.15 -5.93
CA PHE A 71 3.67 -16.62 -5.85
C PHE A 71 3.22 -16.08 -7.21
N LYS A 72 1.94 -16.24 -7.55
CA LYS A 72 1.39 -15.73 -8.82
C LYS A 72 0.13 -14.93 -8.53
N ILE A 73 0.21 -13.63 -8.79
CA ILE A 73 -0.91 -12.71 -8.64
C ILE A 73 -2.10 -13.19 -9.48
N GLY A 74 -3.28 -13.16 -8.87
CA GLY A 74 -4.54 -13.62 -9.47
C GLY A 74 -4.83 -15.12 -9.32
N LEU A 75 -3.92 -15.92 -8.75
CA LEU A 75 -4.23 -17.32 -8.40
C LEU A 75 -4.83 -17.42 -7.00
N SER A 76 -5.67 -18.45 -6.80
CA SER A 76 -6.25 -18.79 -5.49
C SER A 76 -5.16 -19.18 -4.50
N ILE A 77 -5.28 -18.68 -3.27
CA ILE A 77 -4.36 -18.99 -2.17
C ILE A 77 -4.38 -20.47 -1.77
N ASP A 78 -5.47 -21.20 -2.06
CA ASP A 78 -5.60 -22.65 -1.81
C ASP A 78 -4.51 -23.49 -2.46
N GLN A 79 -3.90 -22.97 -3.54
CA GLN A 79 -2.78 -23.62 -4.20
C GLN A 79 -1.50 -23.57 -3.36
N TYR A 80 -1.38 -22.61 -2.45
CA TYR A 80 -0.24 -22.40 -1.58
C TYR A 80 -0.47 -22.92 -0.15
N HIS A 81 -1.71 -23.05 0.31
CA HIS A 81 -2.04 -23.61 1.62
C HIS A 81 -1.56 -25.07 1.82
N LYS A 82 -1.32 -25.83 0.74
CA LYS A 82 -0.75 -27.19 0.81
C LYS A 82 0.78 -27.22 0.98
N ILE A 83 1.42 -26.06 0.84
CA ILE A 83 2.86 -25.90 1.05
C ILE A 83 3.00 -25.45 2.50
N ASN A 84 3.32 -26.39 3.40
CA ASN A 84 3.40 -26.28 4.87
C ASN A 84 4.30 -25.13 5.42
N SER A 85 4.04 -23.87 5.08
CA SER A 85 5.02 -22.78 5.27
C SER A 85 4.45 -21.48 5.83
N ILE A 86 3.13 -21.36 6.05
CA ILE A 86 2.57 -20.21 6.75
C ILE A 86 2.64 -20.48 8.25
N GLN A 87 3.47 -19.72 8.95
CA GLN A 87 3.68 -19.83 10.39
C GLN A 87 2.96 -18.68 11.09
N ALA A 88 2.35 -18.96 12.24
CA ALA A 88 1.75 -17.93 13.10
C ALA A 88 2.81 -17.02 13.74
N GLN A 89 4.04 -17.51 13.86
CA GLN A 89 5.16 -16.79 14.46
C GLN A 89 6.29 -16.69 13.44
N VAL A 90 6.76 -15.47 13.19
CA VAL A 90 7.85 -15.21 12.25
C VAL A 90 9.00 -14.53 12.98
N PRO A 91 10.06 -15.28 13.37
CA PRO A 91 11.20 -14.71 14.07
C PRO A 91 12.16 -14.01 13.10
N ILE A 92 12.71 -12.87 13.53
CA ILE A 92 13.69 -12.07 12.81
C ILE A 92 14.81 -11.70 13.77
N ASN A 93 16.05 -11.99 13.40
CA ASN A 93 17.22 -11.63 14.19
C ASN A 93 18.06 -10.60 13.42
N ILE A 94 18.37 -9.47 14.07
CA ILE A 94 19.18 -8.39 13.49
C ILE A 94 20.24 -8.00 14.50
N LYS A 95 21.50 -8.37 14.21
CA LYS A 95 22.63 -8.21 15.14
C LYS A 95 22.30 -8.89 16.49
N ASP A 96 22.30 -8.12 17.58
CA ASP A 96 22.02 -8.60 18.94
C ASP A 96 20.54 -8.53 19.33
N ASN A 97 19.67 -8.03 18.43
CA ASN A 97 18.24 -7.89 18.67
C ASN A 97 17.46 -9.05 18.04
N SER A 98 16.39 -9.46 18.72
CA SER A 98 15.46 -10.48 18.24
C SER A 98 14.04 -9.93 18.24
N TYR A 99 13.32 -10.15 17.15
CA TYR A 99 11.94 -9.74 16.94
C TYR A 99 11.13 -10.99 16.58
N GLN A 100 9.87 -11.05 16.99
CA GLN A 100 8.95 -12.10 16.57
C GLN A 100 7.62 -11.45 16.24
N PHE A 101 7.23 -11.55 14.96
CA PHE A 101 5.89 -11.18 14.53
C PHE A 101 4.90 -12.28 14.89
N GLU A 102 3.75 -11.89 15.39
CA GLU A 102 2.64 -12.76 15.74
C GLU A 102 1.46 -12.46 14.81
N LEU A 103 1.10 -13.44 13.99
CA LEU A 103 0.03 -13.35 13.02
C LEU A 103 -1.24 -13.94 13.63
N THR A 104 -2.34 -13.18 13.55
CA THR A 104 -3.67 -13.69 13.90
C THR A 104 -4.16 -14.70 12.87
N GLU A 105 -5.25 -15.41 13.16
CA GLU A 105 -5.90 -16.29 12.17
C GLU A 105 -6.32 -15.51 10.91
N GLU A 106 -6.79 -14.27 11.08
CA GLU A 106 -7.16 -13.39 9.96
C GLU A 106 -5.92 -13.03 9.12
N ASP A 107 -4.78 -12.75 9.77
CA ASP A 107 -3.54 -12.47 9.07
C ASP A 107 -3.03 -13.67 8.27
N ILE A 108 -3.08 -14.87 8.85
CA ILE A 108 -2.70 -16.11 8.18
C ILE A 108 -3.54 -16.35 6.91
N LEU A 109 -4.82 -15.99 6.95
CA LEU A 109 -5.75 -16.19 5.83
C LEU A 109 -5.62 -15.12 4.75
N TYR A 110 -5.54 -13.84 5.14
CA TYR A 110 -5.69 -12.74 4.18
C TYR A 110 -4.42 -11.93 3.94
N ARG A 111 -3.44 -12.02 4.84
CA ARG A 111 -2.17 -11.31 4.69
C ARG A 111 -0.98 -12.08 5.25
N PRO A 112 -0.75 -13.35 4.86
CA PRO A 112 0.28 -14.15 5.48
C PRO A 112 1.68 -13.60 5.19
N LEU A 113 2.57 -13.78 6.17
CA LEU A 113 3.98 -13.44 6.08
C LEU A 113 4.79 -14.74 5.95
N ILE A 114 5.58 -14.85 4.89
CA ILE A 114 6.33 -16.06 4.55
C ILE A 114 7.81 -15.73 4.44
N ASN A 115 8.66 -16.53 5.09
CA ASN A 115 10.12 -16.46 4.92
C ASN A 115 10.51 -17.01 3.55
N VAL A 116 11.28 -16.26 2.77
CA VAL A 116 11.76 -16.69 1.45
C VAL A 116 13.25 -16.39 1.31
N GLY A 117 14.09 -17.33 1.75
CA GLY A 117 15.53 -17.09 1.86
C GLY A 117 15.81 -16.13 3.02
N ASP A 118 16.58 -15.07 2.75
CA ASP A 118 16.97 -14.06 3.75
C ASP A 118 15.99 -12.88 3.84
N ILE A 119 14.89 -12.93 3.09
CA ILE A 119 13.85 -11.89 3.06
C ILE A 119 12.48 -12.49 3.39
N HIS A 120 11.48 -11.61 3.45
CA HIS A 120 10.10 -11.98 3.74
C HIS A 120 9.20 -11.60 2.56
N ALA A 121 8.13 -12.38 2.36
CA ALA A 121 7.06 -12.08 1.44
C ALA A 121 5.76 -11.93 2.22
N GLN A 122 5.21 -10.72 2.25
CA GLN A 122 3.86 -10.44 2.68
C GLN A 122 2.94 -10.58 1.48
N LEU A 123 2.03 -11.56 1.53
CA LEU A 123 1.02 -11.75 0.51
C LEU A 123 -0.22 -10.93 0.89
N TYR A 124 -0.91 -10.32 -0.06
CA TYR A 124 -2.22 -9.70 0.19
C TYR A 124 -3.28 -10.46 -0.60
N ILE A 125 -4.25 -11.02 0.09
CA ILE A 125 -5.33 -11.82 -0.51
C ILE A 125 -6.59 -10.96 -0.58
N ASP A 126 -7.28 -10.99 -1.72
CA ASP A 126 -8.63 -10.45 -1.83
C ASP A 126 -9.61 -11.43 -1.19
N ARG A 127 -10.09 -11.11 0.01
CA ARG A 127 -10.99 -11.95 0.82
C ARG A 127 -12.31 -12.29 0.13
N PHE A 128 -12.73 -11.51 -0.87
CA PHE A 128 -13.97 -11.75 -1.60
C PHE A 128 -13.78 -12.75 -2.75
N THR A 129 -12.55 -12.92 -3.22
CA THR A 129 -12.25 -13.82 -4.35
C THR A 129 -11.36 -15.01 -3.97
N GLY A 130 -10.68 -14.95 -2.82
CA GLY A 130 -9.68 -15.93 -2.39
C GLY A 130 -8.38 -15.89 -3.19
N ASN A 131 -8.21 -14.89 -4.08
CA ASN A 131 -7.05 -14.79 -4.95
C ASN A 131 -5.99 -13.84 -4.40
N LEU A 132 -4.74 -14.12 -4.70
CA LEU A 132 -3.61 -13.24 -4.42
C LEU A 132 -3.80 -11.90 -5.17
N SER A 133 -4.00 -10.82 -4.43
CA SER A 133 -4.10 -9.46 -4.94
C SER A 133 -2.72 -8.92 -5.29
N SER A 134 -1.77 -9.00 -4.36
CA SER A 134 -0.44 -8.42 -4.51
C SER A 134 0.58 -9.13 -3.62
N VAL A 135 1.87 -8.85 -3.87
CA VAL A 135 2.98 -9.38 -3.06
C VAL A 135 3.90 -8.24 -2.69
N ARG A 136 4.31 -8.18 -1.42
CA ARG A 136 5.41 -7.34 -0.95
C ARG A 136 6.57 -8.22 -0.50
N PHE A 137 7.69 -8.12 -1.20
CA PHE A 137 8.97 -8.61 -0.72
C PHE A 137 9.65 -7.54 0.14
N ILE A 138 10.25 -7.93 1.27
CA ILE A 138 10.77 -6.97 2.25
C ILE A 138 11.90 -7.59 3.08
N ASP A 139 12.97 -6.83 3.31
CA ASP A 139 14.04 -7.24 4.21
C ASP A 139 13.61 -7.18 5.69
N GLY A 140 14.34 -7.85 6.57
CA GLY A 140 13.98 -7.93 7.99
C GLY A 140 13.97 -6.56 8.70
N GLU A 141 14.92 -5.68 8.38
CA GLU A 141 15.03 -4.37 9.04
C GLU A 141 13.86 -3.45 8.65
N THR A 142 13.48 -3.42 7.38
CA THR A 142 12.36 -2.62 6.88
C THR A 142 11.04 -3.18 7.37
N LEU A 143 10.91 -4.50 7.47
CA LEU A 143 9.73 -5.15 8.04
C LEU A 143 9.55 -4.79 9.52
N VAL A 144 10.62 -4.79 10.32
CA VAL A 144 10.62 -4.32 11.73
C VAL A 144 10.28 -2.83 11.84
N LYS A 145 10.70 -1.99 10.88
CA LYS A 145 10.29 -0.57 10.85
C LYS A 145 8.81 -0.43 10.46
N HIS A 146 8.30 -1.27 9.57
CA HIS A 146 6.91 -1.24 9.11
C HIS A 146 5.94 -1.66 10.22
N GLN A 147 6.27 -2.70 11.00
CA GLN A 147 5.40 -3.31 12.01
C GLN A 147 3.97 -3.59 11.49
N PRO A 148 3.81 -4.39 10.41
CA PRO A 148 2.49 -4.66 9.85
C PRO A 148 1.64 -5.63 10.68
N TYR A 149 2.22 -6.29 11.68
CA TYR A 149 1.59 -7.23 12.60
C TYR A 149 2.01 -6.93 14.04
N GLU A 150 1.34 -7.56 15.02
CA GLU A 150 1.82 -7.56 16.40
C GLU A 150 3.23 -8.14 16.47
N MET A 151 4.07 -7.55 17.32
CA MET A 151 5.49 -7.88 17.40
C MET A 151 5.97 -7.83 18.84
N ILE A 152 6.57 -8.92 19.30
CA ILE A 152 7.36 -8.95 20.53
C ILE A 152 8.85 -8.83 20.18
N TYR A 153 9.65 -8.25 21.07
CA TYR A 153 11.08 -8.07 20.83
C TYR A 153 11.93 -8.18 22.10
N ARG A 154 13.19 -8.54 21.90
CA ARG A 154 14.25 -8.52 22.90
C ARG A 154 15.41 -7.68 22.38
N GLY A 155 15.86 -6.72 23.20
CA GLY A 155 16.88 -5.75 22.82
C GLY A 155 16.27 -4.39 22.48
N GLU A 156 16.86 -3.68 21.53
CA GLU A 156 16.38 -2.38 21.07
C GLU A 156 15.45 -2.50 19.86
N ILE A 157 14.41 -1.68 19.81
CA ILE A 157 13.51 -1.61 18.66
C ILE A 157 14.08 -0.69 17.58
N ILE A 158 14.23 -1.21 16.37
CA ILE A 158 14.62 -0.40 15.21
C ILE A 158 13.39 0.41 14.79
N LYS A 159 13.48 1.73 14.90
CA LYS A 159 12.41 2.66 14.52
C LYS A 159 12.74 3.35 13.19
N PRO A 160 11.72 3.75 12.41
CA PRO A 160 11.93 4.69 11.33
C PRO A 160 12.48 6.01 11.89
N GLN A 161 13.26 6.73 11.07
CA GLN A 161 13.74 8.05 11.42
C GLN A 161 12.55 9.01 11.58
N GLU A 162 12.62 9.90 12.58
CA GLU A 162 11.62 10.95 12.73
C GLU A 162 11.60 11.87 11.50
N ILE A 163 10.41 12.07 10.97
CA ILE A 163 10.16 12.91 9.80
C ILE A 163 9.80 14.29 10.31
N GLN A 164 10.53 15.30 9.83
CA GLN A 164 10.22 16.69 10.11
C GLN A 164 8.91 17.09 9.43
N ASP A 165 8.11 17.95 10.07
CA ASP A 165 6.83 18.45 9.54
C ASP A 165 6.93 18.99 8.10
N SER A 166 8.05 19.64 7.77
CA SER A 166 8.31 20.17 6.42
C SER A 166 8.49 19.10 5.34
N GLU A 167 8.83 17.87 5.71
CA GLU A 167 9.08 16.76 4.78
C GLU A 167 7.86 15.85 4.59
N TRP A 168 6.89 15.90 5.51
CA TRP A 168 5.67 15.10 5.43
C TRP A 168 4.90 15.34 4.13
N ARG A 169 4.78 16.59 3.67
CA ARG A 169 4.02 16.88 2.44
C ARG A 169 4.57 16.14 1.22
N LYS A 170 5.87 15.92 1.11
CA LYS A 170 6.46 15.15 -0.01
C LYS A 170 6.08 13.68 0.06
N ILE A 171 6.01 13.11 1.26
CA ILE A 171 5.60 11.72 1.50
C ILE A 171 4.11 11.57 1.19
N GLU A 172 3.29 12.52 1.64
CA GLU A 172 1.84 12.56 1.42
C GLU A 172 1.51 12.62 -0.07
N VAL A 173 2.09 13.55 -0.83
CA VAL A 173 1.89 13.65 -2.29
C VAL A 173 2.29 12.35 -3.00
N GLY A 174 3.40 11.73 -2.59
CA GLY A 174 3.81 10.44 -3.12
C GLY A 174 2.78 9.34 -2.85
N ALA A 175 2.24 9.29 -1.63
CA ALA A 175 1.21 8.35 -1.24
C ALA A 175 -0.13 8.58 -1.98
N GLU A 176 -0.53 9.84 -2.18
CA GLU A 176 -1.73 10.23 -2.94
C GLU A 176 -1.69 9.65 -4.37
N LEU A 177 -0.56 9.83 -5.07
CA LEU A 177 -0.35 9.32 -6.43
C LEU A 177 -0.26 7.78 -6.46
N GLN A 178 0.42 7.15 -5.50
CA GLN A 178 0.46 5.69 -5.38
C GLN A 178 -0.93 5.10 -5.17
N ILE A 179 -1.77 5.71 -4.35
CA ILE A 179 -3.15 5.25 -4.09
C ILE A 179 -3.98 5.32 -5.39
N LEU A 180 -3.87 6.39 -6.17
CA LEU A 180 -4.52 6.49 -7.48
C LEU A 180 -4.06 5.37 -8.42
N ASP A 181 -2.74 5.19 -8.54
CA ASP A 181 -2.14 4.20 -9.42
C ASP A 181 -2.62 2.77 -9.06
N ILE A 182 -2.49 2.38 -7.79
CA ILE A 182 -2.87 1.05 -7.29
C ILE A 182 -4.38 0.82 -7.42
N THR A 183 -5.20 1.84 -7.13
CA THR A 183 -6.65 1.80 -7.36
C THR A 183 -6.97 1.51 -8.82
N ASN A 184 -6.26 2.13 -9.76
CA ASN A 184 -6.45 1.90 -11.19
C ASN A 184 -5.96 0.54 -11.66
N VAL A 185 -4.91 -0.04 -11.05
CA VAL A 185 -4.52 -1.44 -11.29
C VAL A 185 -5.66 -2.38 -10.91
N ILE A 186 -6.22 -2.21 -9.70
CA ILE A 186 -7.34 -3.01 -9.19
C ILE A 186 -8.56 -2.86 -10.12
N ARG A 187 -8.95 -1.63 -10.44
CA ARG A 187 -10.09 -1.35 -11.33
C ARG A 187 -9.92 -2.03 -12.69
N THR A 188 -8.74 -1.93 -13.30
CA THR A 188 -8.46 -2.56 -14.60
C THR A 188 -8.60 -4.08 -14.52
N ARG A 189 -8.08 -4.71 -13.46
CA ARG A 189 -8.23 -6.17 -13.23
C ARG A 189 -9.69 -6.60 -13.05
N HIS A 190 -10.52 -5.72 -12.48
CA HIS A 190 -11.96 -5.93 -12.34
C HIS A 190 -12.79 -5.42 -13.54
N LYS A 191 -12.14 -5.14 -14.68
CA LYS A 191 -12.80 -4.65 -15.91
C LYS A 191 -13.62 -3.38 -15.63
N ARG A 192 -13.04 -2.46 -14.86
CA ARG A 192 -13.56 -1.12 -14.58
C ARG A 192 -12.70 -0.09 -15.30
N VAL A 193 -13.33 0.99 -15.74
CA VAL A 193 -12.64 2.14 -16.35
C VAL A 193 -11.75 2.79 -15.30
N ARG A 194 -10.55 3.21 -15.70
CA ARG A 194 -9.62 3.94 -14.83
C ARG A 194 -10.24 5.27 -14.39
N LEU A 195 -9.98 5.64 -13.15
CA LEU A 195 -10.33 6.94 -12.61
C LEU A 195 -9.28 7.96 -13.02
N HIS A 196 -9.73 9.13 -13.42
CA HIS A 196 -8.89 10.28 -13.67
C HIS A 196 -8.63 11.05 -12.37
N TRP A 197 -7.42 11.57 -12.22
CA TRP A 197 -7.12 12.45 -11.09
C TRP A 197 -7.95 13.73 -11.21
N ASP A 198 -8.57 14.15 -10.11
CA ASP A 198 -9.21 15.46 -9.99
C ASP A 198 -8.59 16.24 -8.83
N GLU A 199 -7.93 17.35 -9.15
CA GLU A 199 -7.12 18.13 -8.21
C GLU A 199 -7.98 18.77 -7.12
N SER A 200 -9.10 19.40 -7.48
CA SER A 200 -9.99 20.05 -6.51
C SER A 200 -10.61 19.04 -5.54
N THR A 201 -10.97 17.85 -6.02
CA THR A 201 -11.42 16.74 -5.17
C THR A 201 -10.31 16.24 -4.24
N ALA A 202 -9.05 16.22 -4.71
CA ALA A 202 -7.91 15.83 -3.89
C ALA A 202 -7.63 16.85 -2.77
N GLU A 203 -7.75 18.15 -3.05
CA GLU A 203 -7.64 19.20 -2.03
C GLU A 203 -8.70 19.04 -0.93
N VAL A 204 -9.95 18.73 -1.29
CA VAL A 204 -11.02 18.42 -0.34
C VAL A 204 -10.71 17.17 0.48
N ALA A 205 -10.24 16.10 -0.16
CA ALA A 205 -9.84 14.87 0.51
C ALA A 205 -8.68 15.11 1.51
N TYR A 206 -7.70 15.93 1.12
CA TYR A 206 -6.55 16.27 1.96
C TYR A 206 -7.00 17.07 3.18
N ALA A 207 -7.86 18.06 2.99
CA ALA A 207 -8.43 18.84 4.09
C ALA A 207 -9.17 17.95 5.10
N HIS A 208 -9.92 16.94 4.62
CA HIS A 208 -10.62 16.00 5.51
C HIS A 208 -9.66 15.09 6.27
N SER A 209 -8.65 14.53 5.61
CA SER A 209 -7.60 13.75 6.29
C SER A 209 -6.86 14.57 7.35
N LYS A 210 -6.55 15.84 7.04
CA LYS A 210 -5.93 16.77 7.98
C LYS A 210 -6.83 17.06 9.17
N GLU A 211 -8.10 17.35 8.93
CA GLU A 211 -9.06 17.63 10.00
C GLU A 211 -9.24 16.43 10.94
N MET A 212 -9.46 15.23 10.40
CA MET A 212 -9.58 14.00 11.21
C MET A 212 -8.36 13.81 12.12
N LYS A 213 -7.16 14.10 11.61
CA LYS A 213 -5.92 14.04 12.40
C LYS A 213 -5.85 15.11 13.49
N GLU A 214 -6.12 16.38 13.14
CA GLU A 214 -5.94 17.53 14.04
C GLU A 214 -7.03 17.61 15.11
N ALA A 215 -8.27 17.26 14.76
CA ALA A 215 -9.40 17.22 15.68
C ALA A 215 -9.60 15.87 16.38
N ASN A 216 -8.71 14.89 16.14
CA ASN A 216 -8.69 13.57 16.77
C ASN A 216 -10.03 12.80 16.66
N TYR A 217 -10.61 12.79 15.47
CA TYR A 217 -11.80 11.99 15.17
C TYR A 217 -11.60 11.17 13.88
N PHE A 218 -12.48 10.21 13.64
CA PHE A 218 -12.45 9.40 12.43
C PHE A 218 -13.87 9.09 11.96
N ALA A 219 -14.38 9.89 11.02
CA ALA A 219 -15.74 9.77 10.50
C ALA A 219 -15.88 10.39 9.10
N HIS A 220 -16.89 9.92 8.37
CA HIS A 220 -17.28 10.51 7.08
C HIS A 220 -17.91 11.90 7.20
N ILE A 221 -18.52 12.19 8.36
CA ILE A 221 -19.17 13.47 8.63
C ILE A 221 -18.27 14.26 9.57
N SER A 222 -17.87 15.45 9.13
CA SER A 222 -17.21 16.44 9.97
C SER A 222 -18.26 17.20 10.77
N GLU A 223 -18.04 17.39 12.07
CA GLU A 223 -18.90 18.25 12.89
C GLU A 223 -18.84 19.73 12.45
N LYS A 224 -17.73 20.13 11.81
CA LYS A 224 -17.49 21.51 11.39
C LYS A 224 -17.86 21.76 9.93
N TYR A 225 -17.51 20.84 9.03
CA TYR A 225 -17.65 20.99 7.58
C TYR A 225 -18.71 20.08 6.97
N GLY A 226 -19.40 19.29 7.78
CA GLY A 226 -20.53 18.47 7.34
C GLY A 226 -20.13 17.20 6.59
N SER A 227 -21.04 16.74 5.75
CA SER A 227 -20.94 15.54 4.93
C SER A 227 -19.94 15.70 3.77
N LEU A 228 -19.69 14.61 3.03
CA LEU A 228 -18.86 14.67 1.82
C LEU A 228 -19.39 15.71 0.81
N SER A 229 -20.71 15.79 0.61
CA SER A 229 -21.29 16.78 -0.31
C SER A 229 -21.02 18.20 0.13
N ASP A 230 -21.19 18.49 1.42
CA ASP A 230 -20.93 19.84 1.96
C ASP A 230 -19.47 20.24 1.76
N ARG A 231 -18.54 19.29 1.94
CA ARG A 231 -17.10 19.51 1.73
C ARG A 231 -16.75 19.69 0.24
N LEU A 232 -17.35 18.92 -0.66
CA LEU A 232 -17.15 19.05 -2.11
C LEU A 232 -17.73 20.38 -2.64
N ASP A 233 -18.93 20.77 -2.20
CA ASP A 233 -19.57 22.03 -2.54
C ASP A 233 -18.72 23.22 -2.07
N ALA A 234 -18.20 23.17 -0.84
CA ALA A 234 -17.28 24.18 -0.31
C ALA A 234 -15.96 24.26 -1.11
N GLY A 235 -15.51 23.15 -1.67
CA GLY A 235 -14.37 23.06 -2.59
C GLY A 235 -14.69 23.49 -4.03
N ASN A 236 -15.92 23.89 -4.34
CA ASN A 236 -16.41 24.16 -5.70
C ASN A 236 -16.20 22.98 -6.66
N VAL A 237 -16.29 21.75 -6.17
CA VAL A 237 -16.20 20.53 -6.98
C VAL A 237 -17.57 20.24 -7.60
N PHE A 238 -17.63 20.15 -8.92
CA PHE A 238 -18.86 19.79 -9.63
C PHE A 238 -18.94 18.27 -9.80
N TYR A 239 -20.04 17.65 -9.35
CA TYR A 239 -20.24 16.21 -9.45
C TYR A 239 -21.74 15.85 -9.55
N GLN A 240 -22.03 14.68 -10.12
CA GLN A 240 -23.38 14.10 -10.15
C GLN A 240 -23.57 13.00 -9.10
N LEU A 241 -22.48 12.33 -8.75
CA LEU A 241 -22.41 11.26 -7.76
C LEU A 241 -21.07 11.38 -7.04
N ALA A 242 -21.07 11.14 -5.73
CA ALA A 242 -19.85 11.12 -4.93
C ALA A 242 -19.81 9.91 -3.99
N GLY A 243 -18.61 9.46 -3.66
CA GLY A 243 -18.37 8.43 -2.65
C GLY A 243 -17.03 8.67 -1.95
N GLU A 244 -16.89 8.14 -0.73
CA GLU A 244 -15.67 8.33 0.08
C GLU A 244 -15.20 7.03 0.70
N ASN A 245 -13.89 6.79 0.66
CA ASN A 245 -13.22 5.86 1.55
C ASN A 245 -12.29 6.63 2.48
N ILE A 246 -12.32 6.32 3.77
CA ILE A 246 -11.37 6.84 4.76
C ILE A 246 -10.60 5.71 5.42
N ALA A 247 -9.37 5.98 5.84
CA ALA A 247 -8.53 5.07 6.59
C ALA A 247 -7.53 5.84 7.45
N ALA A 248 -7.07 5.20 8.53
CA ALA A 248 -6.04 5.75 9.39
C ALA A 248 -5.06 4.68 9.85
N HIS A 249 -3.84 5.08 10.18
CA HIS A 249 -2.78 4.27 10.81
C HIS A 249 -2.20 3.11 9.99
N TYR A 250 -2.61 2.95 8.72
CA TYR A 250 -1.96 2.03 7.80
C TYR A 250 -0.48 2.42 7.58
N THR A 251 0.34 1.40 7.27
CA THR A 251 1.79 1.57 7.10
C THR A 251 2.12 2.48 5.92
N ASP A 252 1.52 2.25 4.76
CA ASP A 252 1.75 3.00 3.53
C ASP A 252 0.58 2.89 2.53
N ALA A 253 0.74 3.52 1.36
CA ALA A 253 -0.22 3.53 0.26
C ALA A 253 -0.65 2.12 -0.21
N PRO A 254 0.26 1.17 -0.47
CA PRO A 254 -0.17 -0.20 -0.79
C PRO A 254 -1.01 -0.85 0.31
N ALA A 255 -0.62 -0.71 1.59
CA ALA A 255 -1.36 -1.32 2.68
C ALA A 255 -2.78 -0.76 2.84
N VAL A 256 -2.96 0.55 2.68
CA VAL A 256 -4.30 1.17 2.81
C VAL A 256 -5.23 0.78 1.67
N VAL A 257 -4.73 0.68 0.43
CA VAL A 257 -5.56 0.27 -0.72
C VAL A 257 -5.96 -1.20 -0.61
N GLU A 258 -5.06 -2.08 -0.16
CA GLU A 258 -5.41 -3.48 0.13
C GLU A 258 -6.41 -3.60 1.28
N GLY A 259 -6.34 -2.71 2.28
CA GLY A 259 -7.32 -2.59 3.36
C GLY A 259 -8.72 -2.18 2.85
N TRP A 260 -8.80 -1.18 1.98
CA TRP A 260 -10.06 -0.79 1.34
C TRP A 260 -10.61 -1.87 0.42
N LEU A 261 -9.76 -2.54 -0.36
CA LEU A 261 -10.16 -3.66 -1.23
C LEU A 261 -10.82 -4.80 -0.43
N ASN A 262 -10.31 -5.01 0.78
CA ASN A 262 -10.78 -5.98 1.76
C ASN A 262 -11.77 -5.39 2.77
N SER A 263 -12.54 -4.35 2.42
CA SER A 263 -13.70 -3.91 3.19
C SER A 263 -14.90 -3.81 2.26
N LYS A 264 -16.06 -4.34 2.65
CA LYS A 264 -17.21 -4.45 1.72
C LYS A 264 -17.65 -3.08 1.21
N GLY A 265 -17.92 -2.14 2.12
CA GLY A 265 -18.33 -0.78 1.74
C GLY A 265 -17.25 -0.05 0.95
N HIS A 266 -15.99 -0.14 1.37
CA HIS A 266 -14.90 0.56 0.66
C HIS A 266 -14.63 -0.03 -0.74
N ARG A 267 -14.76 -1.36 -0.87
CA ARG A 267 -14.65 -2.07 -2.15
C ARG A 267 -15.75 -1.68 -3.13
N GLU A 268 -16.97 -1.48 -2.63
CA GLU A 268 -18.08 -1.00 -3.46
C GLU A 268 -17.73 0.35 -4.10
N SER A 269 -17.15 1.29 -3.34
CA SER A 269 -16.64 2.55 -3.90
C SER A 269 -15.51 2.34 -4.91
N LEU A 270 -14.47 1.57 -4.56
CA LEU A 270 -13.32 1.27 -5.43
C LEU A 270 -13.73 0.70 -6.79
N LEU A 271 -14.76 -0.16 -6.82
CA LEU A 271 -15.20 -0.90 -8.00
C LEU A 271 -16.49 -0.38 -8.62
N ASN A 272 -17.02 0.74 -8.13
CA ASN A 272 -18.22 1.36 -8.69
C ASN A 272 -17.94 1.79 -10.14
N VAL A 273 -18.82 1.37 -11.04
CA VAL A 273 -18.75 1.64 -12.48
C VAL A 273 -19.08 3.08 -12.84
N GLU A 274 -19.77 3.80 -11.96
CA GLU A 274 -20.27 5.14 -12.24
C GLU A 274 -19.22 6.22 -12.03
N PHE A 275 -18.24 6.00 -11.14
CA PHE A 275 -17.18 6.97 -10.88
C PHE A 275 -16.22 7.08 -12.06
N THR A 276 -15.86 8.32 -12.37
CA THR A 276 -14.97 8.71 -13.48
C THR A 276 -13.70 9.37 -12.98
N HIS A 277 -13.74 10.03 -11.82
CA HIS A 277 -12.59 10.70 -11.22
C HIS A 277 -12.36 10.29 -9.77
N LEU A 278 -11.14 10.55 -9.30
CA LEU A 278 -10.68 10.32 -7.94
C LEU A 278 -9.77 11.47 -7.50
N GLY A 279 -10.11 12.08 -6.37
CA GLY A 279 -9.16 12.86 -5.58
C GLY A 279 -8.69 12.04 -4.38
N VAL A 280 -7.38 12.00 -4.13
CA VAL A 280 -6.81 11.37 -2.94
C VAL A 280 -6.15 12.43 -2.09
N GLY A 281 -6.42 12.40 -0.79
CA GLY A 281 -5.76 13.26 0.18
C GLY A 281 -5.12 12.43 1.27
N VAL A 282 -3.88 12.76 1.63
CA VAL A 282 -3.16 12.11 2.72
C VAL A 282 -2.58 13.15 3.65
N TYR A 283 -2.82 13.00 4.94
CA TYR A 283 -2.17 13.81 5.98
C TYR A 283 -1.61 12.91 7.07
N ASN A 284 -0.29 12.87 7.22
CA ASN A 284 0.43 11.88 8.02
C ASN A 284 0.01 10.44 7.66
N LYS A 285 -0.76 9.77 8.54
CA LYS A 285 -1.30 8.43 8.35
C LYS A 285 -2.83 8.42 8.31
N TYR A 286 -3.44 9.51 7.86
CA TYR A 286 -4.86 9.60 7.54
C TYR A 286 -4.99 9.71 6.03
N TYR A 287 -5.89 8.90 5.47
CA TYR A 287 -6.03 8.72 4.03
C TYR A 287 -7.51 8.86 3.65
N THR A 288 -7.79 9.64 2.61
CA THR A 288 -9.13 9.84 2.07
C THR A 288 -9.11 9.64 0.55
N GLN A 289 -10.02 8.82 0.04
CA GLN A 289 -10.37 8.75 -1.39
C GLN A 289 -11.74 9.36 -1.59
N ASN A 290 -11.84 10.42 -2.39
CA ASN A 290 -13.11 10.99 -2.82
C ASN A 290 -13.33 10.69 -4.30
N PHE A 291 -14.33 9.88 -4.59
CA PHE A 291 -14.72 9.47 -5.93
C PHE A 291 -15.84 10.38 -6.43
N ILE A 292 -15.77 10.80 -7.70
CA ILE A 292 -16.84 11.62 -8.31
C ILE A 292 -17.18 11.15 -9.73
N LYS A 293 -18.35 11.59 -10.22
CA LYS A 293 -18.82 11.45 -11.60
C LYS A 293 -19.15 12.79 -12.22
#